data_AF-A0A428QJW3-F1
#
_entry.id   AF-A0A428QJW3-F1
#
_cell.length_a   1.000
_cell.length_b   1.000
_cell.length_c   1.000
_cell.angle_alpha   90.00
_cell.angle_beta   90.00
_cell.angle_gamma   90.00
#
_symmetry.space_group_name_H-M   'P 1'
#
loop_
_entity.id
_entity.type
_entity.pdbx_description
1 polymer ?
#
loop_
_entity_poly.entity_id
_entity_poly.type
_entity_poly.pdbx_seq_one_letter_code
_entity_poly.pdbx_strand_id
1 'polypeptide(L)'
;MECCGIDIESLMLAIQLQREDLEECEHAKKGKHREGEIIDSEVALEACRQELEEMATLISDQALCISIAKAVESDALLIAEAKAAEELAVSDRALALRLSGNPQATPTTNNTKTNEKKRPADHLDDASIERFKLMNRFQSDHAESSSSAASRAQPETRECIACTDRFPAPALLRSPCSHEYCRECLVGLVQSSLRDESLFPPRCCTQPIPIETGA
;
A
#
# COMPACT_ATOMS: atom_id res chain seq x y z
N MET A 1 -3.58 -4.83 -3.06
CA MET A 1 -4.54 -5.80 -2.50
C MET A 1 -5.50 -6.19 -3.62
N GLU A 2 -5.04 -6.93 -4.63
CA GLU A 2 -5.91 -7.46 -5.69
C GLU A 2 -6.25 -8.90 -5.31
N CYS A 3 -7.35 -9.10 -4.59
CA CYS A 3 -7.77 -10.43 -4.15
C CYS A 3 -8.52 -11.23 -5.24
N CYS A 4 -8.73 -10.69 -6.44
CA CYS A 4 -9.57 -11.34 -7.46
C CYS A 4 -9.14 -11.14 -8.92
N GLY A 5 -8.05 -10.44 -9.21
CA GLY A 5 -7.61 -10.19 -10.59
C GLY A 5 -8.55 -9.32 -11.44
N ILE A 6 -9.51 -8.64 -10.80
CA ILE A 6 -10.43 -7.69 -11.41
C ILE A 6 -9.84 -6.29 -11.18
N ASP A 7 -9.72 -5.50 -12.25
CA ASP A 7 -9.23 -4.13 -12.16
C ASP A 7 -10.27 -3.20 -11.49
N ILE A 8 -9.80 -2.04 -11.05
CA ILE A 8 -10.62 -1.08 -10.28
C ILE A 8 -11.78 -0.54 -11.11
N GLU A 9 -11.60 -0.30 -12.41
CA GLU A 9 -12.66 0.22 -13.28
C GLU A 9 -13.78 -0.82 -13.43
N SER A 10 -13.39 -2.09 -13.60
CA SER A 10 -14.32 -3.22 -13.63
C SER A 10 -15.10 -3.37 -12.31
N LEU A 11 -14.44 -3.21 -11.16
CA LEU A 11 -15.13 -3.27 -9.86
C LEU A 11 -16.07 -2.08 -9.65
N MET A 12 -15.67 -0.87 -10.04
CA MET A 12 -16.53 0.31 -9.98
C MET A 12 -17.80 0.11 -10.82
N LEU A 13 -17.65 -0.42 -12.04
CA LEU A 13 -18.77 -0.72 -12.91
C LEU A 13 -19.69 -1.80 -12.31
N ALA A 14 -19.12 -2.86 -11.72
CA ALA A 14 -19.90 -3.91 -11.07
C ALA A 14 -20.78 -3.35 -9.94
N ILE A 15 -20.23 -2.48 -9.08
CA ILE A 15 -21.00 -1.83 -8.01
C ILE A 15 -22.09 -0.91 -8.58
N GLN A 16 -21.78 -0.16 -9.63
CA GLN A 16 -22.78 0.70 -10.30
C GLN A 16 -23.96 -0.12 -10.81
N LEU A 17 -23.70 -1.23 -11.52
CA LEU A 17 -24.76 -2.13 -12.00
C LEU A 17 -25.58 -2.72 -10.86
N GLN A 18 -24.95 -3.17 -9.77
CA GLN A 18 -25.69 -3.70 -8.62
C GLN A 18 -26.56 -2.65 -7.93
N ARG A 19 -26.16 -1.37 -7.96
CA ARG A 19 -26.99 -0.26 -7.46
C ARG A 19 -28.18 0.01 -8.37
N GLU A 20 -27.99 -0.03 -9.68
CA GLU A 20 -29.07 0.08 -10.66
C GLU A 20 -30.08 -1.05 -10.48
N ASP A 21 -29.62 -2.30 -10.32
CA ASP A 21 -30.49 -3.47 -10.06
C ASP A 21 -31.31 -3.29 -8.77
N LEU A 22 -30.71 -2.75 -7.71
CA LEU A 22 -31.42 -2.45 -6.46
C LEU A 22 -32.49 -1.37 -6.66
N GLU A 23 -32.17 -0.30 -7.38
CA GLU A 23 -33.14 0.75 -7.71
C GLU A 23 -34.30 0.16 -8.50
N GLU A 24 -34.05 -0.70 -9.50
CA GLU A 24 -35.11 -1.39 -10.24
C GLU A 24 -35.99 -2.26 -9.33
N CYS A 25 -35.38 -3.00 -8.40
CA CYS A 25 -36.11 -3.81 -7.42
C CYS A 25 -37.01 -2.95 -6.51
N GLU A 26 -36.56 -1.75 -6.13
CA GLU A 26 -37.35 -0.79 -5.35
C GLU A 26 -38.54 -0.24 -6.14
N HIS A 27 -38.33 0.12 -7.40
CA HIS A 27 -39.39 0.65 -8.26
C HIS A 27 -40.44 -0.41 -8.63
N ALA A 28 -40.06 -1.69 -8.65
CA ALA A 28 -40.97 -2.82 -8.87
C ALA A 28 -41.88 -3.12 -7.66
N LYS A 29 -41.67 -2.49 -6.49
CA LYS A 29 -42.46 -2.74 -5.28
C LYS A 29 -43.91 -2.27 -5.44
N LYS A 30 -44.83 -3.23 -5.58
CA LYS A 30 -46.29 -3.05 -5.44
C LYS A 30 -46.80 -3.90 -4.28
N GLY A 31 -46.60 -3.44 -3.04
CA GLY A 31 -47.02 -4.17 -1.83
C GLY A 31 -48.13 -3.45 -1.06
N LYS A 32 -49.27 -4.12 -0.85
CA LYS A 32 -50.27 -3.72 0.16
C LYS A 32 -49.90 -4.40 1.48
N HIS A 33 -49.08 -3.76 2.30
CA HIS A 33 -48.75 -4.25 3.64
C HIS A 33 -49.49 -3.46 4.71
N ARG A 34 -49.70 -4.10 5.86
CA ARG A 34 -50.37 -3.47 7.00
C ARG A 34 -49.42 -2.43 7.63
N GLU A 35 -49.98 -1.30 8.01
CA GLU A 35 -49.23 -0.18 8.59
C GLU A 35 -48.52 -0.64 9.89
N GLY A 36 -47.18 -0.56 9.89
CA GLY A 36 -46.33 -0.95 11.04
C GLY A 36 -45.69 -2.34 10.97
N GLU A 37 -45.90 -3.12 9.89
CA GLU A 37 -45.26 -4.42 9.70
C GLU A 37 -43.88 -4.23 9.06
N ILE A 38 -42.79 -4.58 9.77
CA ILE A 38 -41.43 -4.58 9.21
C ILE A 38 -41.34 -5.74 8.22
N ILE A 39 -40.97 -5.44 6.98
CA ILE A 39 -40.87 -6.44 5.91
C ILE A 39 -39.41 -6.91 5.81
N ASP A 40 -39.14 -8.19 6.06
CA ASP A 40 -37.79 -8.75 6.01
C ASP A 40 -37.08 -8.45 4.67
N SER A 41 -37.80 -8.45 3.55
CA SER A 41 -37.23 -8.10 2.25
C SER A 41 -36.87 -6.63 2.11
N GLU A 42 -37.55 -5.72 2.82
CA GLU A 42 -37.19 -4.30 2.84
C GLU A 42 -35.94 -4.07 3.68
N VAL A 43 -35.84 -4.73 4.84
CA VAL A 43 -34.63 -4.70 5.67
C VAL A 43 -33.43 -5.29 4.91
N ALA A 44 -33.62 -6.40 4.19
CA ALA A 44 -32.56 -7.02 3.40
C ALA A 44 -32.11 -6.12 2.23
N LEU A 45 -33.03 -5.42 1.57
CA LEU A 45 -32.69 -4.47 0.49
C LEU A 45 -31.92 -3.25 1.03
N GLU A 46 -32.34 -2.70 2.17
CA GLU A 46 -31.63 -1.59 2.80
C GLU A 46 -30.23 -2.00 3.27
N ALA A 47 -30.07 -3.20 3.83
CA ALA A 47 -28.76 -3.74 4.19
C ALA A 47 -27.85 -3.90 2.96
N CYS A 48 -28.38 -4.47 1.87
CA CYS A 48 -27.64 -4.61 0.60
C CYS A 48 -27.22 -3.25 0.03
N ARG A 49 -28.09 -2.23 0.13
CA ARG A 49 -27.82 -0.85 -0.28
C ARG A 49 -26.64 -0.28 0.50
N GLN A 50 -26.62 -0.46 1.83
CA GLN A 50 -25.53 -0.01 2.70
C GLN A 50 -24.22 -0.70 2.36
N GLU A 51 -24.22 -2.03 2.17
CA GLU A 51 -23.03 -2.79 1.79
C GLU A 51 -22.42 -2.28 0.46
N LEU A 52 -23.25 -2.02 -0.55
CA LEU A 52 -22.76 -1.46 -1.82
C LEU A 52 -22.21 -0.03 -1.69
N GLU A 53 -22.79 0.80 -0.81
CA GLU A 53 -22.27 2.13 -0.51
C GLU A 53 -20.89 2.04 0.17
N GLU A 54 -20.72 1.14 1.13
CA GLU A 54 -19.43 0.89 1.79
C GLU A 54 -18.38 0.34 0.81
N MET A 55 -18.77 -0.58 -0.07
CA MET A 55 -17.87 -1.07 -1.10
C MET A 55 -17.47 0.04 -2.09
N ALA A 56 -18.41 0.91 -2.47
CA ALA A 56 -18.13 2.02 -3.38
C ALA A 56 -17.12 3.00 -2.78
N THR A 57 -17.23 3.32 -1.49
CA THR A 57 -16.27 4.22 -0.80
C THR A 57 -14.89 3.59 -0.76
N LEU A 58 -14.79 2.31 -0.37
CA LEU A 58 -13.52 1.60 -0.32
C LEU A 58 -12.79 1.57 -1.67
N ILE A 59 -13.51 1.29 -2.76
CA ILE A 59 -12.91 1.24 -4.10
C ILE A 59 -12.50 2.63 -4.58
N SER A 60 -13.30 3.65 -4.28
CA SER A 60 -12.96 5.03 -4.59
C SER A 60 -11.70 5.49 -3.84
N ASP A 61 -11.59 5.14 -2.56
CA ASP A 61 -10.40 5.43 -1.74
C ASP A 61 -9.17 4.71 -2.29
N GLN A 62 -9.30 3.45 -2.71
CA GLN A 62 -8.22 2.72 -3.36
C GLN A 62 -7.77 3.39 -4.66
N ALA A 63 -8.72 3.79 -5.52
CA ALA A 63 -8.43 4.50 -6.77
C ALA A 63 -7.68 5.81 -6.50
N LEU A 64 -8.11 6.57 -5.49
CA LEU A 64 -7.46 7.79 -5.03
C LEU A 64 -6.04 7.52 -4.52
N CYS A 65 -5.83 6.51 -3.68
CA CYS A 65 -4.49 6.16 -3.21
C CYS A 65 -3.54 5.82 -4.36
N ILE A 66 -4.02 5.11 -5.38
CA ILE A 66 -3.22 4.76 -6.56
C ILE A 66 -2.91 6.00 -7.40
N SER A 67 -3.86 6.90 -7.59
CA SER A 67 -3.62 8.14 -8.35
C SER A 67 -2.62 9.05 -7.63
N ILE A 68 -2.71 9.16 -6.30
CA ILE A 68 -1.73 9.87 -5.48
C ILE A 68 -0.34 9.24 -5.63
N ALA A 69 -0.23 7.92 -5.52
CA ALA A 69 1.04 7.23 -5.68
C ALA A 69 1.68 7.49 -7.06
N LYS A 70 0.89 7.41 -8.13
CA LYS A 70 1.33 7.73 -9.49
C LYS A 70 1.79 9.17 -9.65
N ALA A 71 1.04 10.13 -9.09
CA ALA A 71 1.40 11.55 -9.15
C ALA A 71 2.71 11.83 -8.39
N VAL A 72 2.90 11.21 -7.21
CA VAL A 72 4.15 11.32 -6.45
C VAL A 72 5.33 10.79 -7.25
N GLU A 73 5.15 9.67 -7.96
CA GLU A 73 6.21 9.09 -8.80
C GLU A 73 6.51 9.95 -10.04
N SER A 74 5.49 10.40 -10.76
CA SER A 74 5.67 11.22 -11.96
C SER A 74 6.29 12.58 -11.65
N ASP A 75 5.87 13.21 -10.56
CA ASP A 75 6.21 14.60 -10.25
C ASP A 75 7.52 14.69 -9.45
N ALA A 76 8.10 13.56 -9.03
CA ALA A 76 9.30 13.50 -8.20
C ALA A 76 10.46 14.33 -8.75
N LEU A 77 10.73 14.23 -10.06
CA LEU A 77 11.82 14.96 -10.70
C LEU A 77 11.55 16.46 -10.77
N LEU A 78 10.32 16.86 -11.12
CA LEU A 78 9.93 18.26 -11.19
C LEU A 78 9.99 18.93 -9.80
N ILE A 79 9.54 18.22 -8.77
CA ILE A 79 9.63 18.69 -7.38
C ILE A 79 11.11 18.84 -6.97
N ALA A 80 11.98 17.90 -7.33
CA ALA A 80 13.39 17.97 -7.02
C ALA A 80 14.09 19.16 -7.71
N GLU A 81 13.78 19.39 -8.98
CA GLU A 81 14.29 20.55 -9.73
C GLU A 81 13.80 21.87 -9.14
N ALA A 82 12.50 21.99 -8.87
CA ALA A 82 11.91 23.18 -8.27
C ALA A 82 12.52 23.46 -6.88
N LYS A 83 12.75 22.41 -6.07
CA LYS A 83 13.43 22.52 -4.78
C LYS A 83 14.87 23.04 -4.93
N ALA A 84 15.64 22.49 -5.87
CA ALA A 84 17.01 22.92 -6.13
C ALA A 84 17.08 24.38 -6.61
N ALA A 85 16.14 24.79 -7.47
CA ALA A 85 16.03 26.18 -7.92
C ALA A 85 15.73 27.15 -6.77
N GLU A 86 14.84 26.78 -5.85
CA GLU A 86 14.53 27.58 -4.66
C GLU A 86 15.75 27.69 -3.72
N GLU A 87 16.48 26.59 -3.48
CA GLU A 87 17.69 26.60 -2.67
C GLU A 87 18.77 27.53 -3.25
N LEU A 88 18.91 27.55 -4.58
CA LEU A 88 19.79 28.47 -5.28
C LEU A 88 19.33 29.92 -5.08
N ALA A 89 18.04 30.22 -5.29
CA ALA A 89 17.48 31.56 -5.13
C ALA A 89 17.65 32.10 -3.69
N VAL A 90 17.48 31.24 -2.68
CA VAL A 90 17.71 31.59 -1.27
C VAL A 90 19.18 31.93 -1.02
N SER A 91 20.10 31.13 -1.57
CA SER A 91 21.54 31.35 -1.44
C SER A 91 21.98 32.65 -2.11
N ASP A 92 21.46 32.93 -3.31
CA ASP A 92 21.73 34.15 -4.06
C ASP A 92 21.22 35.39 -3.30
N ARG A 93 20.01 35.32 -2.74
CA ARG A 93 19.45 36.38 -1.90
C ARG A 93 20.33 36.64 -0.67
N ALA A 94 20.78 35.59 0.01
CA ALA A 94 21.66 35.73 1.17
C ALA A 94 23.00 36.37 0.80
N LEU A 95 23.58 35.99 -0.35
CA LEU A 95 24.80 36.60 -0.87
C LEU A 95 24.59 38.08 -1.22
N ALA A 96 23.51 38.43 -1.91
CA ALA A 96 23.18 39.81 -2.28
C ALA A 96 23.06 40.72 -1.05
N LEU A 97 22.39 40.26 0.02
CA LEU A 97 22.30 40.99 1.28
C LEU A 97 23.67 41.21 1.94
N ARG A 98 24.56 40.21 1.88
CA ARG A 98 25.94 40.33 2.42
C ARG A 98 26.77 41.32 1.61
N LEU A 99 26.68 41.27 0.28
CA LEU A 99 27.37 42.20 -0.60
C LEU A 99 26.89 43.64 -0.40
N SER A 100 25.61 43.84 -0.09
CA SER A 100 25.07 45.16 0.28
C SER A 100 25.71 45.74 1.54
N GLY A 101 26.16 44.90 2.49
CA GLY A 101 26.81 45.33 3.74
C GLY A 101 28.34 45.32 3.68
N ASN A 102 28.93 44.50 2.81
CA ASN A 102 30.38 44.41 2.60
C ASN A 102 30.69 44.00 1.14
N PRO A 103 31.24 44.90 0.30
CA PRO A 103 31.53 44.63 -1.11
C PRO A 103 32.57 43.51 -1.36
N GLN A 104 33.33 43.12 -0.34
CA GLN A 104 34.32 42.04 -0.39
C GLN A 104 33.77 40.70 0.12
N ALA A 105 32.47 40.60 0.39
CA ALA A 105 31.86 39.36 0.86
C ALA A 105 31.89 38.28 -0.23
N THR A 106 32.51 37.13 0.07
CA THR A 106 32.55 35.97 -0.82
C THR A 106 31.41 34.98 -0.52
N PRO A 107 30.98 34.17 -1.50
CA PRO A 107 30.07 33.06 -1.24
C PRO A 107 30.64 32.17 -0.15
N THR A 108 29.88 31.94 0.91
CA THR A 108 30.28 30.99 1.95
C THR A 108 30.11 29.60 1.36
N THR A 109 31.19 28.96 0.93
CA THR A 109 31.24 27.50 0.78
C THR A 109 31.22 26.88 2.17
N ASN A 110 30.07 27.00 2.83
CA ASN A 110 29.81 26.25 4.03
C ASN A 110 29.66 24.79 3.61
N ASN A 111 30.79 24.07 3.61
CA ASN A 111 30.87 22.62 3.72
C ASN A 111 30.33 22.14 5.09
N THR A 112 29.33 22.84 5.65
CA THR A 112 28.42 22.21 6.60
C THR A 112 27.73 21.13 5.80
N LYS A 113 28.13 19.88 6.05
CA LYS A 113 27.17 18.80 6.26
C LYS A 113 25.93 19.44 6.85
N THR A 114 24.94 19.75 6.02
CA THR A 114 23.61 20.02 6.51
C THR A 114 23.27 18.72 7.20
N ASN A 115 23.39 18.73 8.52
CA ASN A 115 22.59 17.88 9.36
C ASN A 115 21.18 18.37 9.01
N GLU A 116 20.65 17.87 7.88
CA GLU A 116 19.27 18.03 7.48
C GLU A 116 18.54 17.59 8.72
N LYS A 117 18.03 18.56 9.49
CA LYS A 117 16.99 18.30 10.46
C LYS A 117 15.88 17.74 9.61
N LYS A 118 15.89 16.41 9.47
CA LYS A 118 14.77 15.60 9.04
C LYS A 118 13.62 16.20 9.81
N ARG A 119 12.75 16.93 9.11
CA ARG A 119 11.48 17.36 9.69
C ARG A 119 10.93 16.10 10.38
N PRO A 120 10.46 16.17 11.63
CA PRO A 120 9.86 15.02 12.27
C PRO A 120 8.49 14.79 11.58
N ALA A 121 8.53 14.32 10.35
CA ALA A 121 7.46 13.56 9.77
C ALA A 121 7.59 12.19 10.41
N ASP A 122 6.53 11.77 11.10
CA ASP A 122 6.41 10.53 11.87
C ASP A 122 7.29 9.42 11.29
N HIS A 123 8.32 9.07 12.05
CA HIS A 123 9.40 8.18 11.62
C HIS A 123 8.84 6.77 11.37
N LEU A 124 8.37 6.51 10.15
CA LEU A 124 8.56 5.22 9.54
C LEU A 124 10.06 5.14 9.21
N ASP A 125 10.78 4.24 9.88
CA ASP A 125 12.16 3.97 9.52
C ASP A 125 12.24 3.38 8.10
N ASP A 126 13.42 3.47 7.47
CA ASP A 126 13.61 3.01 6.08
C ASP A 126 13.22 1.51 5.93
N ALA A 127 13.41 0.74 7.01
CA ALA A 127 13.01 -0.66 7.11
C ALA A 127 11.48 -0.87 7.12
N SER A 128 10.72 -0.01 7.79
CA SER A 128 9.26 -0.02 7.76
C SER A 128 8.74 0.34 6.38
N ILE A 129 9.33 1.36 5.74
CA ILE A 129 8.97 1.76 4.37
C ILE A 129 9.23 0.60 3.40
N GLU A 130 10.38 -0.07 3.51
CA GLU A 130 10.72 -1.24 2.70
C GLU A 130 9.76 -2.41 2.94
N ARG A 131 9.42 -2.67 4.20
CA ARG A 131 8.44 -3.70 4.57
C ARG A 131 7.04 -3.38 4.03
N PHE A 132 6.60 -2.12 4.07
CA PHE A 132 5.33 -1.69 3.48
C PHE A 132 5.33 -1.84 1.95
N LYS A 133 6.40 -1.42 1.27
CA LYS A 133 6.57 -1.62 -0.18
C LYS A 133 6.47 -3.10 -0.54
N LEU A 134 7.10 -3.97 0.25
CA LEU A 134 7.15 -5.41 0.02
C LEU A 134 5.82 -6.13 0.32
N MET A 135 5.07 -5.65 1.32
CA MET A 135 3.71 -6.11 1.60
C MET A 135 2.71 -5.69 0.51
N ASN A 136 2.96 -4.58 -0.17
CA ASN A 136 2.06 -4.00 -1.16
C ASN A 136 2.41 -4.38 -2.62
N ARG A 137 3.06 -5.54 -2.84
CA ARG A 137 3.49 -6.06 -4.16
C ARG A 137 2.28 -6.48 -5.04
N PHE A 138 1.50 -5.49 -5.42
CA PHE A 138 0.57 -5.45 -6.56
C PHE A 138 0.90 -4.24 -7.46
N GLN A 139 2.07 -3.62 -7.31
CA GLN A 139 2.58 -2.62 -8.27
C GLN A 139 3.94 -3.08 -8.83
N SER A 140 4.03 -2.89 -10.15
CA SER A 140 5.09 -3.30 -11.08
C SER A 140 6.51 -2.95 -10.64
N ASP A 141 7.46 -3.77 -11.09
CA ASP A 141 8.91 -3.58 -10.97
C ASP A 141 9.35 -2.23 -11.57
N HIS A 142 9.44 -1.18 -10.74
CA HIS A 142 10.14 0.05 -11.09
C HIS A 142 11.47 0.13 -10.35
N ALA A 143 12.55 0.09 -11.13
CA ALA A 143 13.92 0.20 -10.68
C ALA A 143 14.15 1.56 -10.00
N GLU A 144 14.61 1.55 -8.74
CA GLU A 144 15.05 2.76 -8.05
C GLU A 144 16.23 3.42 -8.80
N SER A 145 16.23 4.76 -8.82
CA SER A 145 17.24 5.60 -9.47
C SER A 145 18.67 5.24 -9.06
N SER A 146 19.57 5.17 -10.05
CA SER A 146 20.91 4.55 -10.00
C SER A 146 21.94 5.21 -9.07
N SER A 147 21.66 6.37 -8.48
CA SER A 147 22.59 7.05 -7.56
C SER A 147 22.43 6.63 -6.08
N SER A 148 21.25 6.15 -5.68
CA SER A 148 20.95 5.77 -4.29
C SER A 148 21.24 4.29 -3.99
N ALA A 149 21.34 3.46 -5.03
CA ALA A 149 21.57 2.03 -4.93
C ALA A 149 23.05 1.66 -4.66
N ALA A 150 24.00 2.52 -5.03
CA ALA A 150 25.44 2.21 -4.95
C ALA A 150 25.99 2.16 -3.51
N SER A 151 25.27 2.73 -2.55
CA SER A 151 25.71 2.85 -1.14
C SER A 151 25.02 1.87 -0.19
N ARG A 152 24.03 1.11 -0.67
CA ARG A 152 23.28 0.15 0.16
C ARG A 152 24.04 -1.17 0.20
N ALA A 153 24.32 -1.67 1.41
CA ALA A 153 24.72 -3.05 1.60
C ALA A 153 23.67 -3.93 0.91
N GLN A 154 24.11 -4.87 0.07
CA GLN A 154 23.22 -5.83 -0.60
C GLN A 154 22.24 -6.40 0.43
N PRO A 155 20.91 -6.31 0.21
CA PRO A 155 19.96 -6.82 1.17
C PRO A 155 20.22 -8.31 1.40
N GLU A 156 20.30 -8.73 2.66
CA GLU A 156 20.48 -10.14 3.00
C GLU A 156 19.30 -10.94 2.43
N THR A 157 19.59 -11.83 1.48
CA THR A 157 18.60 -12.72 0.89
C THR A 157 18.66 -14.09 1.55
N ARG A 158 17.49 -14.68 1.81
CA ARG A 158 17.33 -16.02 2.36
C ARG A 158 16.42 -16.85 1.44
N GLU A 159 16.38 -18.15 1.66
CA GLU A 159 15.73 -19.10 0.76
C GLU A 159 14.36 -19.53 1.31
N CYS A 160 13.37 -19.61 0.42
CA CYS A 160 12.07 -20.20 0.75
C CYS A 160 12.18 -21.72 0.81
N ILE A 161 11.74 -22.35 1.91
CA ILE A 161 11.81 -23.81 2.09
C ILE A 161 10.95 -24.59 1.08
N ALA A 162 9.96 -23.95 0.45
CA ALA A 162 9.01 -24.61 -0.44
C ALA A 162 9.39 -24.50 -1.92
N CYS A 163 9.77 -23.31 -2.39
CA CYS A 163 10.14 -23.10 -3.80
C CYS A 163 11.64 -23.00 -4.05
N THR A 164 12.48 -22.95 -3.01
CA THR A 164 13.95 -22.79 -3.09
C THR A 164 14.43 -21.48 -3.74
N ASP A 165 13.52 -20.56 -4.05
CA ASP A 165 13.89 -19.23 -4.53
C ASP A 165 14.38 -18.32 -3.39
N ARG A 166 15.22 -17.35 -3.75
CA ARG A 166 15.80 -16.39 -2.80
C ARG A 166 14.99 -15.11 -2.76
N PHE A 167 14.69 -14.65 -1.55
CA PHE A 167 13.95 -13.43 -1.29
C PHE A 167 14.67 -12.57 -0.24
N PRO A 168 14.46 -11.25 -0.25
CA PRO A 168 14.89 -10.40 0.86
C PRO A 168 14.33 -10.93 2.19
N ALA A 169 15.12 -10.90 3.27
CA ALA A 169 14.68 -11.32 4.60
C ALA A 169 13.29 -10.78 5.04
N PRO A 170 12.89 -9.51 4.79
CA PRO A 170 11.56 -9.03 5.16
C PRO A 170 10.41 -9.62 4.32
N ALA A 171 10.69 -10.24 3.17
CA ALA A 171 9.70 -10.85 2.28
C ALA A 171 9.31 -12.27 2.70
N LEU A 172 10.07 -12.83 3.65
CA LEU A 172 9.92 -14.19 4.12
C LEU A 172 9.20 -14.21 5.46
N LEU A 173 8.25 -15.12 5.59
CA LEU A 173 7.62 -15.42 6.87
C LEU A 173 8.34 -16.58 7.53
N ARG A 174 8.83 -16.36 8.75
CA ARG A 174 9.44 -17.42 9.56
C ARG A 174 8.36 -18.16 10.35
N SER A 175 8.31 -19.47 10.16
CA SER A 175 7.43 -20.39 10.88
C SER A 175 8.01 -20.80 12.25
N PRO A 176 7.23 -21.42 13.16
CA PRO A 176 7.71 -21.82 14.49
C PRO A 176 8.86 -22.82 14.47
N CYS A 177 8.89 -23.68 13.43
CA CYS A 177 9.96 -24.63 13.15
C CYS A 177 11.25 -23.95 12.63
N SER A 178 11.26 -22.60 12.53
CA SER A 178 12.30 -21.72 11.99
C SER A 178 12.50 -21.72 10.47
N HIS A 179 11.73 -22.49 9.70
CA HIS A 179 11.75 -22.41 8.24
C HIS A 179 11.09 -21.13 7.72
N GLU A 180 11.59 -20.63 6.61
CA GLU A 180 11.14 -19.39 5.97
C GLU A 180 10.36 -19.70 4.70
N TYR A 181 9.21 -19.04 4.52
CA TYR A 181 8.34 -19.18 3.36
C TYR A 181 8.17 -17.84 2.66
N CYS A 182 8.20 -17.83 1.33
CA CYS A 182 7.69 -16.69 0.59
C CYS A 182 6.16 -16.61 0.73
N ARG A 183 5.59 -15.42 0.52
CA ARG A 183 4.15 -15.16 0.63
C ARG A 183 3.32 -16.16 -0.19
N GLU A 184 3.72 -16.42 -1.43
CA GLU A 184 2.99 -17.28 -2.36
C GLU A 184 2.93 -18.73 -1.87
N CYS A 185 4.07 -19.31 -1.50
CA CYS A 185 4.12 -20.68 -0.98
C CYS A 185 3.37 -20.84 0.34
N LEU A 186 3.43 -19.82 1.22
CA LEU A 186 2.68 -19.86 2.47
C LEU A 186 1.17 -19.81 2.23
N VAL A 187 0.70 -18.91 1.34
CA VAL A 187 -0.72 -18.85 0.94
C VAL A 187 -1.16 -20.17 0.33
N GLY A 188 -0.35 -20.76 -0.55
CA GLY A 188 -0.61 -22.08 -1.12
C GLY A 188 -0.74 -23.16 -0.05
N LEU A 189 0.17 -23.20 0.93
CA LEU A 189 0.13 -24.15 2.04
C LEU A 189 -1.17 -24.03 2.85
N VAL A 190 -1.58 -22.81 3.19
CA VAL A 190 -2.84 -22.56 3.92
C VAL A 190 -4.04 -22.99 3.08
N GLN A 191 -4.10 -22.57 1.81
CA GLN A 191 -5.21 -22.93 0.92
C GLN A 191 -5.32 -24.44 0.72
N SER A 192 -4.21 -25.16 0.60
CA SER A 192 -4.21 -26.62 0.55
C SER A 192 -4.76 -27.25 1.82
N SER A 193 -4.39 -26.72 3.00
CA SER A 193 -4.93 -27.20 4.28
C SER A 193 -6.41 -26.94 4.47
N LEU A 194 -6.98 -25.93 3.80
CA LEU A 194 -8.42 -25.63 3.83
C LEU A 194 -9.23 -26.51 2.88
N ARG A 195 -8.60 -27.10 1.85
CA ARG A 195 -9.26 -28.00 0.89
C ARG A 195 -9.30 -29.44 1.37
N ASP A 196 -8.30 -29.86 2.14
CA ASP A 196 -8.19 -31.21 2.68
C ASP A 196 -8.22 -31.16 4.21
N GLU A 197 -9.32 -31.61 4.79
CA GLU A 197 -9.54 -31.63 6.25
C GLU A 197 -8.45 -32.40 7.01
N SER A 198 -7.79 -33.38 6.36
CA SER A 198 -6.71 -34.15 6.99
C SER A 198 -5.41 -33.34 7.16
N LEU A 199 -5.26 -32.26 6.38
CA LEU A 199 -4.10 -31.37 6.40
C LEU A 199 -4.32 -30.13 7.26
N PHE A 200 -5.52 -29.95 7.81
CA PHE A 200 -5.83 -28.88 8.75
C PHE A 200 -5.48 -29.30 10.20
N PRO A 201 -4.88 -28.41 11.02
CA PRO A 201 -4.36 -27.07 10.72
C PRO A 201 -3.06 -27.12 9.90
N PRO A 202 -2.71 -26.06 9.15
CA PRO A 202 -1.47 -26.00 8.37
C PRO A 202 -0.24 -26.18 9.26
N ARG A 203 0.73 -27.02 8.83
CA ARG A 203 1.93 -27.37 9.61
C ARG A 203 3.21 -27.14 8.81
N CYS A 204 4.27 -26.76 9.52
CA CYS A 204 5.65 -26.92 9.08
C CYS A 204 6.33 -27.99 9.93
N CYS A 205 6.92 -29.03 9.31
CA CYS A 205 7.76 -30.00 10.00
C CYS A 205 7.15 -30.53 11.31
N THR A 206 5.85 -30.81 11.30
CA THR A 206 4.98 -31.24 12.42
C THR A 206 4.45 -30.17 13.37
N GLN A 207 4.99 -28.95 13.35
CA GLN A 207 4.51 -27.84 14.18
C GLN A 207 3.38 -27.08 13.45
N PRO A 208 2.23 -26.85 14.10
CA PRO A 208 1.17 -26.03 13.52
C PRO A 208 1.65 -24.60 13.34
N ILE A 209 1.34 -24.01 12.20
CA ILE A 209 1.55 -22.58 11.96
C ILE A 209 0.40 -21.84 12.68
N PRO A 210 0.68 -20.96 13.66
CA PRO A 210 -0.36 -20.27 14.43
C PRO A 210 -1.23 -19.43 13.49
N ILE A 211 -2.55 -19.60 13.60
CA ILE A 211 -3.54 -18.71 13.00
C ILE A 211 -4.07 -17.89 14.17
N GLU A 212 -3.50 -16.73 14.44
CA GLU A 212 -4.08 -15.83 15.43
C GLU A 212 -5.37 -15.25 14.86
N THR A 213 -6.48 -15.44 15.57
CA THR A 213 -7.68 -14.64 15.37
C THR A 213 -7.40 -13.24 15.90
N GLY A 214 -7.20 -12.27 15.00
CA GLY A 214 -7.02 -10.87 15.39
C GLY A 214 -8.19 -10.43 16.28
N ALA A 215 -7.87 -10.09 17.52
CA ALA A 215 -8.77 -9.45 18.48
C ALA A 215 -8.56 -7.94 18.45
#